data_AF-A0A395SP51-F1
#
_entry.id   AF-A0A395SP51-F1
#
_cell.length_a   1.000
_cell.length_b   1.000
_cell.length_c   1.000
_cell.angle_alpha   90.00
_cell.angle_beta   90.00
_cell.angle_gamma   90.00
#
_symmetry.space_group_name_H-M   'P 1'
#
loop_
_entity.id
_entity.type
_entity.pdbx_description
1 polymer ?
#
loop_
_entity_poly.entity_id
_entity_poly.type
_entity_poly.pdbx_seq_one_letter_code
_entity_poly.pdbx_strand_id
1 'polypeptide(L)'
;MAAPTTLPALLTSLTQSLSSALEVTPKLASIEHQKDGISLLDVKNELLLSYLQNLVFLILLKLRNSKTNSYDGDSELDESVRAKLVELRLYLERGARPLEEKLRFSIDRFLRTADDAERERQAKEARAEAGSDSEEEEDDSEEEADAEKLSHKPGDFGAMADDVTARRAERDGGASGVYRPPKRERQTMEAPQRPQKFDRRPGKSHTMEEFVASELSAAPLAEPSIGTTIVQGGRKMKTDAQRKEEAERREYEETNFTRLPKESKKDRAQKAKQAGRSNRMQFGGEDWHNLGEGVDRIDRLTKAKKSGGNVRALLDKSRKRGIDTTDGPRGSGMGGGMGDRFNKRVKVMEGGRRDRGKNR
;
A
#
# COMPACT_ATOMS: atom_id res chain seq x y z
N MET A 1 -3.18 38.56 23.46
CA MET A 1 -3.78 39.64 24.28
C MET A 1 -5.14 39.16 24.75
N ALA A 2 -5.44 39.26 26.05
CA ALA A 2 -6.72 38.84 26.60
C ALA A 2 -7.84 39.77 26.09
N ALA A 3 -8.96 39.21 25.64
CA ALA A 3 -10.09 40.00 25.16
C ALA A 3 -10.69 40.82 26.31
N PRO A 4 -10.96 42.13 26.12
CA PRO A 4 -11.57 42.95 27.16
C PRO A 4 -12.98 42.42 27.48
N THR A 5 -13.28 42.13 28.75
CA THR A 5 -14.52 41.46 29.17
C THR A 5 -15.62 42.41 29.61
N THR A 6 -15.36 43.71 29.68
CA THR A 6 -16.35 44.71 30.09
C THR A 6 -17.08 45.28 28.88
N LEU A 7 -18.41 45.38 28.96
CA LEU A 7 -19.29 45.94 27.92
C LEU A 7 -18.80 47.28 27.31
N PRO A 8 -18.39 48.29 28.10
CA PRO A 8 -17.91 49.55 27.53
C PRO A 8 -16.62 49.37 26.73
N ALA A 9 -15.70 48.51 27.18
CA ALA A 9 -14.45 48.24 26.47
C ALA A 9 -14.67 47.46 25.16
N LEU A 10 -15.68 46.59 25.12
CA LEU A 10 -16.11 45.91 23.90
C LEU A 10 -16.72 46.89 22.89
N LEU A 11 -17.52 47.86 23.36
CA LEU A 11 -18.09 48.89 22.48
C LEU A 11 -17.02 49.83 21.91
N THR A 12 -16.03 50.24 22.72
CA THR A 12 -14.90 51.03 22.22
C THR A 12 -14.04 50.26 21.23
N SER A 13 -13.80 48.96 21.47
CA SER A 13 -13.09 48.10 20.53
C SER A 13 -13.86 47.93 19.22
N LEU A 14 -15.19 47.75 19.29
CA LEU A 14 -16.05 47.59 18.12
C LEU A 14 -16.08 48.88 17.30
N THR A 15 -16.25 50.04 17.93
CA THR A 15 -16.23 51.34 17.24
C THR A 15 -14.88 51.63 16.59
N GLN A 16 -13.77 51.32 17.27
CA GLN A 16 -12.44 51.44 16.68
C GLN A 16 -12.26 50.51 15.47
N SER A 17 -12.72 49.25 15.56
CA SER A 17 -12.67 48.31 14.43
C SER A 17 -13.54 48.75 13.25
N LEU A 18 -14.72 49.34 13.49
CA LEU A 18 -15.59 49.85 12.43
C LEU A 18 -14.98 51.09 11.76
N SER A 19 -14.36 51.99 12.53
CA SER A 19 -13.68 53.17 11.96
C SER A 19 -12.51 52.76 11.07
N SER A 20 -11.69 51.80 11.52
CA SER A 20 -10.59 51.26 10.72
C SER A 20 -11.10 50.52 9.47
N ALA A 21 -12.19 49.76 9.58
CA ALA A 21 -12.80 49.10 8.43
C ALA A 21 -13.31 50.11 7.38
N LEU A 22 -13.94 51.21 7.81
CA LEU A 22 -14.45 52.26 6.92
C LEU A 22 -13.35 52.99 6.13
N GLU A 23 -12.14 53.09 6.69
CA GLU A 23 -10.99 53.68 5.98
C GLU A 23 -10.38 52.73 4.94
N VAL A 24 -10.53 51.42 5.14
CA VAL A 24 -9.92 50.39 4.29
C VAL A 24 -10.87 49.93 3.18
N THR A 25 -12.19 49.93 3.41
CA THR A 25 -13.20 49.54 2.39
C THR A 25 -13.08 50.27 1.04
N PRO A 26 -12.85 51.60 0.94
CA PRO A 26 -12.69 52.24 -0.37
C PRO A 26 -11.40 51.81 -1.09
N LYS A 27 -10.37 51.37 -0.36
CA LYS A 27 -9.09 50.87 -0.92
C LYS A 27 -9.20 49.44 -1.43
N LEU A 28 -10.16 48.66 -0.92
CA LEU A 28 -10.45 47.31 -1.40
C LEU A 28 -11.19 47.33 -2.75
N ALA A 29 -12.01 48.35 -3.01
CA ALA A 29 -12.72 48.50 -4.28
C ALA A 29 -11.78 48.76 -5.49
N SER A 30 -10.57 49.25 -5.23
CA SER A 30 -9.52 49.43 -6.24
C SER A 30 -8.62 48.20 -6.45
N ILE A 31 -8.83 47.11 -5.69
CA ILE A 31 -8.12 45.85 -5.90
C ILE A 31 -8.84 45.11 -7.03
N GLU A 32 -8.45 45.40 -8.27
CA GLU A 32 -8.86 44.58 -9.42
C GLU A 32 -8.38 43.13 -9.24
N HIS A 33 -9.14 42.16 -9.78
CA HIS A 33 -8.71 40.77 -9.87
C HIS A 33 -7.32 40.70 -10.50
N GLN A 34 -6.36 40.10 -9.80
CA GLN A 34 -5.01 39.96 -10.33
C GLN A 34 -5.07 39.07 -11.57
N LYS A 35 -4.62 39.60 -12.72
CA LYS A 35 -4.76 38.93 -14.04
C LYS A 35 -4.08 37.56 -14.11
N ASP A 36 -3.05 37.36 -13.29
CA ASP A 36 -2.22 36.13 -13.25
C ASP A 36 -2.35 35.35 -11.93
N GLY A 37 -3.45 35.53 -11.19
CA GLY A 37 -3.71 34.87 -9.92
C GLY A 37 -4.44 33.52 -10.03
N ILE A 38 -4.35 32.70 -8.97
CA ILE A 38 -5.16 31.48 -8.85
C ILE A 38 -6.60 31.88 -8.54
N SER A 39 -7.48 31.84 -9.55
CA SER A 39 -8.90 32.24 -9.45
C SER A 39 -9.66 31.59 -8.28
N LEU A 40 -9.29 30.37 -7.86
CA LEU A 40 -9.90 29.72 -6.69
C LEU A 40 -9.71 30.52 -5.39
N LEU A 41 -8.54 31.14 -5.22
CA LEU A 41 -8.20 31.86 -4.00
C LEU A 41 -8.99 33.19 -3.90
N ASP A 42 -9.23 33.83 -5.03
CA ASP A 42 -10.08 35.03 -5.11
C ASP A 42 -11.52 34.70 -4.72
N VAL A 43 -12.09 33.64 -5.30
CA VAL A 43 -13.43 33.16 -4.95
C VAL A 43 -13.51 32.80 -3.46
N LYS A 44 -12.47 32.19 -2.90
CA LYS A 44 -12.42 31.90 -1.46
C LYS A 44 -12.46 33.17 -0.62
N ASN A 45 -11.70 34.19 -0.99
CA ASN A 45 -11.67 35.47 -0.30
C ASN A 45 -13.04 36.17 -0.38
N GLU A 46 -13.69 36.16 -1.55
CA GLU A 46 -15.05 36.68 -1.73
C GLU A 46 -16.08 35.93 -0.88
N LEU A 47 -16.01 34.59 -0.84
CA LEU A 47 -16.90 33.76 0.00
C LEU A 47 -16.69 34.03 1.50
N LEU A 48 -15.44 34.18 1.94
CA LEU A 48 -15.12 34.51 3.33
C LEU A 48 -15.59 35.92 3.70
N LEU A 49 -15.46 36.89 2.80
CA LEU A 49 -15.96 38.25 3.01
C LEU A 49 -17.49 38.24 3.13
N SER A 50 -18.18 37.56 2.21
CA SER A 50 -19.63 37.38 2.27
C SER A 50 -20.06 36.67 3.57
N TYR A 51 -19.30 35.67 4.03
CA TYR A 51 -19.57 34.99 5.30
C TYR A 51 -19.45 35.94 6.50
N LEU A 52 -18.39 36.74 6.55
CA LEU A 52 -18.18 37.73 7.61
C LEU A 52 -19.25 38.83 7.59
N GLN A 53 -19.65 39.31 6.41
CA GLN A 53 -20.72 40.30 6.27
C GLN A 53 -22.05 39.78 6.83
N ASN A 54 -22.43 38.55 6.48
CA ASN A 54 -23.65 37.93 6.99
C ASN A 54 -23.58 37.62 8.49
N LEU A 55 -22.38 37.32 9.02
CA LEU A 55 -22.15 37.14 10.46
C LEU A 55 -22.33 38.46 11.22
N VAL A 56 -21.70 39.55 10.75
CA VAL A 56 -21.87 40.88 11.33
C VAL A 56 -23.34 41.31 11.27
N PHE A 57 -24.03 41.04 10.16
CA PHE A 57 -25.45 41.32 10.02
C PHE A 57 -26.31 40.55 11.05
N LEU A 58 -26.00 39.28 11.30
CA LEU A 58 -26.65 38.50 12.35
C LEU A 58 -26.39 39.09 13.75
N ILE A 59 -25.16 39.54 14.04
CA ILE A 59 -24.85 40.21 15.31
C ILE A 59 -25.69 41.49 15.45
N LEU A 60 -25.79 42.31 14.41
CA LEU A 60 -26.62 43.52 14.42
C LEU A 60 -28.10 43.21 14.64
N LEU A 61 -28.64 42.18 13.98
CA LEU A 61 -30.02 41.74 14.19
C LEU A 61 -30.26 41.31 15.64
N LYS A 62 -29.37 40.49 16.21
CA LYS A 62 -29.47 40.08 17.62
C LYS A 62 -29.40 41.25 18.60
N LEU A 63 -28.50 42.21 18.36
CA LEU A 63 -28.39 43.42 19.17
C LEU A 63 -29.65 44.29 19.05
N ARG A 64 -30.24 44.41 17.85
CA ARG A 64 -31.50 45.13 17.64
C ARG A 64 -32.67 44.45 18.33
N ASN A 65 -32.81 43.13 18.18
CA ASN A 65 -33.88 42.34 18.78
C ASN A 65 -33.82 42.42 20.31
N SER A 66 -32.61 42.43 20.89
CA SER A 66 -32.42 42.63 22.33
C SER A 66 -32.87 44.00 22.85
N LYS A 67 -32.87 45.02 21.98
CA LYS A 67 -33.27 46.39 22.34
C LYS A 67 -34.78 46.61 22.16
N THR A 68 -35.40 45.95 21.18
CA THR A 68 -36.79 46.25 20.76
C THR A 68 -37.84 45.28 21.34
N ASN A 69 -37.47 44.13 21.93
CA ASN A 69 -38.42 43.15 22.52
C ASN A 69 -39.59 42.73 21.60
N SER A 70 -39.48 42.97 20.30
CA SER A 70 -40.47 42.65 19.28
C SER A 70 -40.10 41.31 18.64
N TYR A 71 -40.84 40.26 19.01
CA TYR A 71 -40.50 38.87 18.68
C TYR A 71 -41.01 38.39 17.30
N ASP A 72 -41.87 39.17 16.62
CA ASP A 72 -42.71 38.61 15.55
C ASP A 72 -42.17 38.84 14.13
N GLY A 73 -41.62 40.03 13.81
CA GLY A 73 -41.16 40.35 12.44
C GLY A 73 -39.71 39.99 12.12
N ASP A 74 -38.83 39.90 13.12
CA ASP A 74 -37.38 39.70 12.90
C ASP A 74 -36.97 38.21 12.82
N SER A 75 -37.90 37.30 13.12
CA SER A 75 -37.66 35.85 13.11
C SER A 75 -37.44 35.28 11.70
N GLU A 76 -38.14 35.81 10.69
CA GLU A 76 -37.99 35.39 9.29
C GLU A 76 -36.67 35.86 8.68
N LEU A 77 -36.29 37.11 8.96
CA LEU A 77 -35.00 37.66 8.52
C LEU A 77 -33.85 36.91 9.20
N ASP A 78 -33.96 36.67 10.51
CA ASP A 78 -32.99 35.88 11.27
C ASP A 78 -32.83 34.46 10.69
N GLU A 79 -33.92 33.79 10.32
CA GLU A 79 -33.85 32.47 9.68
C GLU A 79 -33.20 32.53 8.29
N SER A 80 -33.53 33.54 7.49
CA SER A 80 -32.93 33.72 6.16
C SER A 80 -31.41 33.96 6.23
N VAL A 81 -30.94 34.71 7.22
CA VAL A 81 -29.52 35.00 7.43
C VAL A 81 -28.79 33.75 7.94
N ARG A 82 -29.43 32.98 8.85
CA ARG A 82 -28.91 31.68 9.27
C ARG A 82 -28.78 30.70 8.10
N ALA A 83 -29.79 30.61 7.25
CA ALA A 83 -29.77 29.75 6.08
C ALA A 83 -28.60 30.10 5.12
N LYS A 84 -28.42 31.39 4.81
CA LYS A 84 -27.30 31.88 4.01
C LYS A 84 -25.94 31.61 4.65
N LEU A 85 -25.81 31.74 5.97
CA LEU A 85 -24.57 31.41 6.70
C LEU A 85 -24.25 29.92 6.61
N VAL A 86 -25.24 29.04 6.72
CA VAL A 86 -25.07 27.58 6.56
C VAL A 86 -24.67 27.26 5.12
N GLU A 87 -25.29 27.91 4.14
CA GLU A 87 -24.97 27.74 2.72
C GLU A 87 -23.51 28.14 2.42
N LEU A 88 -23.09 29.33 2.84
CA LEU A 88 -21.71 29.80 2.69
C LEU A 88 -20.70 28.89 3.39
N ARG A 89 -21.05 28.36 4.57
CA ARG A 89 -20.22 27.38 5.27
C ARG A 89 -20.09 26.08 4.49
N LEU A 90 -21.17 25.62 3.87
CA LEU A 90 -21.16 24.42 3.03
C LEU A 90 -20.26 24.62 1.81
N TYR A 91 -20.31 25.79 1.16
CA TYR A 91 -19.40 26.10 0.06
C TYR A 91 -17.93 26.12 0.48
N LEU A 92 -17.61 26.63 1.67
CA LEU A 92 -16.24 26.60 2.18
C LEU A 92 -15.77 25.17 2.52
N GLU A 93 -16.58 24.40 3.23
CA GLU A 93 -16.19 23.08 3.72
C GLU A 93 -16.18 22.01 2.61
N ARG A 94 -17.20 22.00 1.75
CA ARG A 94 -17.39 20.97 0.72
C ARG A 94 -17.01 21.42 -0.69
N GLY A 95 -16.95 22.74 -0.94
CA GLY A 95 -16.52 23.29 -2.23
C GLY A 95 -15.03 23.63 -2.24
N ALA A 96 -14.62 24.63 -1.46
CA ALA A 96 -13.28 25.19 -1.49
C ALA A 96 -12.20 24.22 -0.96
N ARG A 97 -12.40 23.63 0.23
CA ARG A 97 -11.41 22.72 0.85
C ARG A 97 -10.95 21.55 -0.03
N PRO A 98 -11.82 20.73 -0.65
CA PRO A 98 -11.36 19.63 -1.48
C PRO A 98 -10.69 20.07 -2.78
N LEU A 99 -10.99 21.28 -3.27
CA LEU A 99 -10.29 21.87 -4.43
C LEU A 99 -8.90 22.37 -4.03
N GLU A 100 -8.78 22.98 -2.85
CA GLU A 100 -7.49 23.37 -2.28
C GLU A 100 -6.59 22.15 -2.04
N GLU A 101 -7.12 21.04 -1.54
CA GLU A 101 -6.33 19.82 -1.35
C GLU A 101 -5.78 19.27 -2.68
N LYS A 102 -6.58 19.33 -3.76
CA LYS A 102 -6.13 18.91 -5.09
C LYS A 102 -5.12 19.87 -5.71
N LEU A 103 -5.30 21.17 -5.49
CA LEU A 103 -4.43 22.22 -6.01
C LEU A 103 -3.28 22.58 -5.07
N ARG A 104 -3.14 21.90 -3.92
CA ARG A 104 -2.11 22.18 -2.93
C ARG A 104 -0.72 22.17 -3.55
N PHE A 105 -0.44 21.17 -4.38
CA PHE A 105 0.85 21.08 -5.06
C PHE A 105 1.09 22.25 -6.02
N SER A 106 0.07 22.65 -6.79
CA SER A 106 0.20 23.81 -7.68
C SER A 106 0.37 25.11 -6.88
N ILE A 107 -0.36 25.29 -5.78
CA ILE A 107 -0.23 26.45 -4.90
C ILE A 107 1.20 26.49 -4.31
N ASP A 108 1.68 25.37 -3.76
CA ASP A 108 3.03 25.26 -3.19
C ASP A 108 4.11 25.51 -4.27
N ARG A 109 3.88 25.07 -5.52
CA ARG A 109 4.78 25.37 -6.65
C ARG A 109 4.79 26.86 -6.98
N PHE A 110 3.63 27.50 -7.08
CA PHE A 110 3.54 28.93 -7.38
C PHE A 110 4.13 29.80 -6.27
N LEU A 111 3.95 29.40 -5.00
CA LEU A 111 4.58 30.06 -3.87
C LEU A 111 6.11 29.96 -3.94
N ARG A 112 6.66 28.78 -4.23
CA ARG A 112 8.11 28.63 -4.42
C ARG A 112 8.63 29.50 -5.55
N THR A 113 7.96 29.51 -6.70
CA THR A 113 8.38 30.37 -7.82
C THR A 113 8.28 31.86 -7.49
N ALA A 114 7.28 32.26 -6.70
CA ALA A 114 7.16 33.64 -6.24
C ALA A 114 8.27 34.01 -5.27
N ASP A 115 8.56 33.15 -4.28
CA ASP A 115 9.65 33.36 -3.32
C ASP A 115 11.02 33.40 -4.01
N ASP A 116 11.24 32.55 -5.02
CA ASP A 116 12.46 32.53 -5.82
C ASP A 116 12.59 33.83 -6.63
N ALA A 117 11.50 34.31 -7.25
CA ALA A 117 11.47 35.58 -7.96
C ALA A 117 11.68 36.80 -7.02
N GLU A 118 11.14 36.76 -5.80
CA GLU A 118 11.40 37.80 -4.79
C GLU A 118 12.86 37.79 -4.33
N ARG A 119 13.45 36.61 -4.11
CA ARG A 119 14.89 36.49 -3.78
C ARG A 119 15.78 36.97 -4.92
N GLU A 120 15.43 36.68 -6.17
CA GLU A 120 16.14 37.22 -7.33
C GLU A 120 16.01 38.75 -7.42
N ARG A 121 14.84 39.32 -7.15
CA ARG A 121 14.66 40.78 -7.10
C ARG A 121 15.51 41.42 -6.01
N GLN A 122 15.48 40.85 -4.80
CA GLN A 122 16.31 41.32 -3.69
C GLN A 122 17.81 41.18 -3.98
N ALA A 123 18.23 40.10 -4.64
CA ALA A 123 19.62 39.91 -5.06
C ALA A 123 20.03 40.92 -6.17
N LYS A 124 19.13 41.24 -7.10
CA LYS A 124 19.35 42.27 -8.13
C LYS A 124 19.39 43.67 -7.52
N GLU A 125 18.52 43.98 -6.56
CA GLU A 125 18.52 45.24 -5.81
C GLU A 125 19.80 45.38 -4.97
N ALA A 126 20.24 44.31 -4.30
CA ALA A 126 21.49 44.30 -3.55
C ALA A 126 22.75 44.41 -4.45
N ARG A 127 22.72 43.81 -5.65
CA ARG A 127 23.79 43.99 -6.66
C ARG A 127 23.80 45.40 -7.25
N ALA A 128 22.63 46.02 -7.42
CA ALA A 128 22.50 47.41 -7.87
C ALA A 128 22.97 48.42 -6.81
N GLU A 129 22.73 48.18 -5.52
CA GLU A 129 23.28 48.99 -4.42
C GLU A 129 24.79 48.78 -4.21
N ALA A 130 25.33 47.60 -4.54
CA ALA A 130 26.76 47.30 -4.42
C ALA A 130 27.63 47.89 -5.54
N GLY A 131 27.04 48.53 -6.56
CA GLY A 131 27.78 49.31 -7.58
C GLY A 131 28.86 48.53 -8.34
N SER A 132 28.67 47.23 -8.55
CA SER A 132 29.60 46.40 -9.32
C SER A 132 29.10 46.27 -10.75
N ASP A 133 29.60 47.15 -11.61
CA ASP A 133 29.61 46.99 -13.06
C ASP A 133 30.51 45.79 -13.40
N SER A 134 29.91 44.65 -13.68
CA SER A 134 30.59 43.54 -14.35
C SER A 134 29.62 42.96 -15.36
N GLU A 135 29.82 43.37 -16.60
CA GLU A 135 29.25 42.73 -17.77
C GLU A 135 29.66 41.24 -17.82
N GLU A 136 28.72 40.43 -18.28
CA GLU A 136 28.87 39.10 -18.86
C GLU A 136 29.52 38.00 -18.00
N GLU A 137 28.69 37.12 -17.44
CA GLU A 137 28.80 35.67 -17.72
C GLU A 137 27.39 35.08 -17.86
N GLU A 138 27.06 34.67 -19.10
CA GLU A 138 26.13 33.59 -19.38
C GLU A 138 26.69 32.32 -18.72
N ASP A 139 26.18 31.98 -17.53
CA ASP A 139 26.36 30.63 -16.98
C ASP A 139 25.09 29.82 -17.26
N ASP A 140 25.25 29.03 -18.30
CA ASP A 140 24.41 27.95 -18.78
C ASP A 140 24.06 26.99 -17.63
N SER A 141 22.77 26.80 -17.40
CA SER A 141 22.25 25.71 -16.57
C SER A 141 21.03 25.11 -17.26
N GLU A 142 21.23 24.68 -18.50
CA GLU A 142 20.40 23.65 -19.13
C GLU A 142 20.83 22.24 -18.66
N GLU A 143 20.15 21.67 -17.65
CA GLU A 143 20.08 20.22 -17.35
C GLU A 143 18.95 20.03 -16.31
N GLU A 144 17.89 19.23 -16.45
CA GLU A 144 17.45 18.25 -17.43
C GLU A 144 15.92 18.32 -17.53
N ALA A 145 15.39 18.48 -18.73
CA ALA A 145 14.02 18.11 -19.06
C ALA A 145 14.09 17.11 -20.22
N ASP A 146 14.51 15.89 -19.89
CA ASP A 146 14.55 14.75 -20.79
C ASP A 146 13.11 14.33 -21.14
N ALA A 147 12.54 15.01 -22.13
CA ALA A 147 11.26 14.69 -22.75
C ALA A 147 11.53 14.21 -24.19
N GLU A 148 12.02 12.97 -24.30
CA GLU A 148 12.17 12.23 -25.54
C GLU A 148 10.89 12.28 -26.40
N LYS A 149 10.93 13.15 -27.42
CA LYS A 149 9.95 13.22 -28.50
C LYS A 149 10.46 12.38 -29.67
N LEU A 150 10.41 11.06 -29.54
CA LEU A 150 10.74 10.12 -30.64
C LEU A 150 9.47 9.59 -31.31
N SER A 151 8.95 10.35 -32.26
CA SER A 151 8.04 9.84 -33.29
C SER A 151 8.85 9.38 -34.50
N HIS A 152 9.23 8.10 -34.54
CA HIS A 152 9.79 7.47 -35.75
C HIS A 152 8.77 6.49 -36.34
N LYS A 153 8.31 6.80 -37.55
CA LYS A 153 7.53 5.93 -38.44
C LYS A 153 8.36 4.70 -38.84
N PRO A 154 7.78 3.50 -38.95
CA PRO A 154 8.45 2.36 -39.56
C PRO A 154 8.46 2.50 -41.08
N GLY A 155 9.66 2.60 -41.65
CA GLY A 155 9.94 2.44 -43.07
C GLY A 155 10.29 0.99 -43.39
N ASP A 156 9.64 0.49 -44.42
CA ASP A 156 9.78 -0.82 -45.05
C ASP A 156 11.16 -0.95 -45.74
N PHE A 157 11.93 -1.97 -45.39
CA PHE A 157 13.10 -2.40 -46.16
C PHE A 157 13.18 -3.92 -46.16
N GLY A 158 12.60 -4.50 -47.21
CA GLY A 158 12.88 -5.85 -47.65
C GLY A 158 14.20 -5.95 -48.40
N ALA A 159 14.73 -7.17 -48.38
CA ALA A 159 15.70 -7.75 -49.32
C ALA A 159 17.11 -7.14 -49.38
N MET A 160 18.06 -7.82 -48.73
CA MET A 160 19.36 -8.11 -49.33
C MET A 160 19.99 -9.30 -48.63
N ALA A 161 19.95 -10.45 -49.30
CA ALA A 161 20.91 -11.52 -49.09
C ALA A 161 22.18 -11.14 -49.84
N ASP A 162 23.35 -11.31 -49.22
CA ASP A 162 24.58 -11.46 -49.97
C ASP A 162 25.53 -12.45 -49.28
N ASP A 163 26.21 -13.19 -50.14
CA ASP A 163 26.91 -14.44 -49.98
C ASP A 163 28.41 -14.19 -50.16
N VAL A 164 29.24 -14.35 -49.13
CA VAL A 164 30.70 -14.34 -49.31
C VAL A 164 31.41 -15.32 -48.34
N THR A 165 31.72 -16.50 -48.90
CA THR A 165 32.98 -17.27 -48.83
C THR A 165 33.61 -17.65 -47.48
N ALA A 166 33.64 -18.96 -47.20
CA ALA A 166 34.66 -19.59 -46.37
C ALA A 166 35.27 -20.81 -47.09
N ARG A 167 36.60 -20.93 -46.96
CA ARG A 167 37.52 -21.71 -47.80
C ARG A 167 37.44 -23.24 -47.61
N ARG A 168 37.86 -23.90 -48.69
CA ARG A 168 38.03 -25.33 -49.00
C ARG A 168 38.85 -26.16 -47.98
N ALA A 169 38.35 -27.36 -47.67
CA ALA A 169 39.14 -28.51 -47.24
C ALA A 169 38.78 -29.71 -48.15
N GLU A 170 39.81 -30.31 -48.79
CA GLU A 170 39.77 -31.58 -49.52
C GLU A 170 39.35 -32.72 -48.57
N ARG A 171 38.63 -33.80 -48.90
CA ARG A 171 38.62 -34.85 -49.96
C ARG A 171 37.36 -35.70 -49.59
N ASP A 172 36.55 -36.35 -50.41
CA ASP A 172 36.80 -37.44 -51.37
C ASP A 172 35.44 -37.86 -52.03
N GLY A 173 35.49 -38.33 -53.27
CA GLY A 173 34.49 -39.12 -54.02
C GLY A 173 32.96 -38.83 -53.95
N GLY A 174 32.40 -38.20 -55.00
CA GLY A 174 30.97 -38.29 -55.32
C GLY A 174 30.46 -37.20 -56.28
N ALA A 175 29.61 -37.54 -57.24
CA ALA A 175 29.16 -36.70 -58.36
C ALA A 175 28.73 -35.27 -57.99
N SER A 176 29.13 -34.33 -58.84
CA SER A 176 29.05 -32.87 -58.71
C SER A 176 27.62 -32.31 -58.63
N GLY A 177 27.38 -31.40 -57.67
CA GLY A 177 26.37 -30.33 -57.81
C GLY A 177 25.28 -30.25 -56.74
N VAL A 178 25.12 -31.23 -55.84
CA VAL A 178 24.09 -31.18 -54.78
C VAL A 178 24.75 -31.03 -53.42
N TYR A 179 24.55 -29.87 -52.77
CA TYR A 179 24.98 -29.65 -51.39
C TYR A 179 24.34 -30.70 -50.48
N ARG A 180 25.17 -31.57 -49.89
CA ARG A 180 24.77 -32.51 -48.84
C ARG A 180 25.27 -31.95 -47.52
N PRO A 181 24.39 -31.42 -46.66
CA PRO A 181 24.75 -31.03 -45.31
C PRO A 181 25.43 -32.20 -44.57
N PRO A 182 26.48 -31.95 -43.77
CA PRO A 182 27.15 -32.99 -43.00
C PRO A 182 26.16 -33.65 -42.05
N LYS A 183 25.96 -34.96 -42.20
CA LYS A 183 25.15 -35.78 -41.29
C LYS A 183 25.95 -35.98 -40.00
N ARG A 184 25.78 -35.08 -39.04
CA ARG A 184 26.27 -35.29 -37.67
C ARG A 184 25.34 -36.29 -36.99
N GLU A 185 25.89 -37.35 -36.43
CA GLU A 185 25.15 -38.23 -35.52
C GLU A 185 24.61 -37.39 -34.35
N ARG A 186 23.38 -37.69 -33.94
CA ARG A 186 22.77 -36.99 -32.81
C ARG A 186 23.59 -37.33 -31.57
N GLN A 187 24.35 -36.36 -31.06
CA GLN A 187 24.90 -36.45 -29.72
C GLN A 187 23.73 -36.57 -28.75
N THR A 188 23.53 -37.76 -28.20
CA THR A 188 22.59 -38.00 -27.10
C THR A 188 23.19 -37.35 -25.86
N MET A 189 22.81 -36.09 -25.61
CA MET A 189 22.97 -35.50 -24.28
C MET A 189 22.25 -36.44 -23.29
N GLU A 190 22.88 -36.73 -22.15
CA GLU A 190 22.24 -37.48 -21.07
C GLU A 190 20.92 -36.77 -20.75
N ALA A 191 19.81 -37.42 -21.08
CA ALA A 191 18.50 -36.84 -20.84
C ALA A 191 18.45 -36.51 -19.34
N PRO A 192 18.13 -35.27 -18.94
CA PRO A 192 18.00 -34.98 -17.51
C PRO A 192 17.03 -36.03 -16.97
N GLN A 193 17.49 -36.82 -16.00
CA GLN A 193 16.63 -37.79 -15.32
C GLN A 193 15.33 -37.07 -15.06
N ARG A 194 14.20 -37.64 -15.53
CA ARG A 194 12.88 -37.08 -15.24
C ARG A 194 12.90 -36.80 -13.74
N PRO A 195 12.80 -35.53 -13.30
CA PRO A 195 12.88 -35.25 -11.88
C PRO A 195 11.84 -36.15 -11.24
N GLN A 196 12.28 -37.01 -10.32
CA GLN A 196 11.34 -37.77 -9.49
C GLN A 196 10.35 -36.72 -9.02
N LYS A 197 9.08 -36.88 -9.42
CA LYS A 197 8.03 -35.94 -9.03
C LYS A 197 8.06 -35.96 -7.52
N PHE A 198 8.72 -35.00 -6.90
CA PHE A 198 8.63 -34.79 -5.47
C PHE A 198 7.14 -34.74 -5.22
N ASP A 199 6.64 -35.74 -4.50
CA ASP A 199 5.22 -35.87 -4.19
C ASP A 199 4.78 -34.50 -3.74
N ARG A 200 3.86 -33.90 -4.50
CA ARG A 200 3.40 -32.53 -4.32
C ARG A 200 3.05 -32.40 -2.85
N ARG A 201 3.95 -31.76 -2.09
CA ARG A 201 3.73 -31.56 -0.66
C ARG A 201 2.34 -30.95 -0.55
N PRO A 202 1.46 -31.52 0.31
CA PRO A 202 0.11 -31.00 0.43
C PRO A 202 0.22 -29.49 0.64
N GLY A 203 -0.50 -28.74 -0.20
CA GLY A 203 -0.37 -27.29 -0.26
C GLY A 203 -0.49 -26.71 1.14
N LYS A 204 0.55 -25.98 1.55
CA LYS A 204 0.61 -25.35 2.86
C LYS A 204 -0.51 -24.31 2.92
N SER A 205 -1.24 -24.26 4.02
CA SER A 205 -2.32 -23.30 4.21
C SER A 205 -1.73 -21.93 4.53
N HIS A 206 -2.00 -20.95 3.68
CA HIS A 206 -1.47 -19.58 3.78
C HIS A 206 -1.70 -18.94 5.16
N THR A 207 -2.91 -19.05 5.70
CA THR A 207 -3.27 -18.50 7.02
C THR A 207 -2.50 -19.13 8.18
N MET A 208 -2.17 -20.43 8.09
CA MET A 208 -1.34 -21.07 9.11
C MET A 208 0.12 -20.63 8.99
N GLU A 209 0.62 -20.38 7.77
CA GLU A 209 1.98 -19.85 7.60
C GLU A 209 2.08 -18.43 8.14
N GLU A 210 1.08 -17.60 7.88
CA GLU A 210 0.98 -16.25 8.44
C GLU A 210 0.95 -16.30 9.96
N PHE A 211 0.05 -17.09 10.57
CA PHE A 211 0.00 -17.27 12.02
C PHE A 211 1.31 -17.78 12.62
N VAL A 212 1.98 -18.73 11.95
CA VAL A 212 3.28 -19.21 12.40
C VAL A 212 4.34 -18.12 12.32
N ALA A 213 4.31 -17.30 11.26
CA ALA A 213 5.29 -16.25 11.01
C ALA A 213 5.10 -15.03 11.93
N SER A 214 3.86 -14.62 12.20
CA SER A 214 3.55 -13.41 12.98
C SER A 214 3.41 -13.68 14.47
N GLU A 215 2.77 -14.78 14.88
CA GLU A 215 2.41 -15.02 16.28
C GLU A 215 3.30 -16.06 16.98
N LEU A 216 3.66 -17.15 16.29
CA LEU A 216 4.45 -18.24 16.91
C LEU A 216 5.96 -18.04 16.79
N SER A 217 6.41 -17.42 15.72
CA SER A 217 7.83 -17.21 15.44
C SER A 217 8.30 -15.92 16.10
N ALA A 218 9.35 -16.02 16.92
CA ALA A 218 10.05 -14.86 17.47
C ALA A 218 11.03 -14.21 16.46
N ALA A 219 11.15 -14.78 15.26
CA ALA A 219 12.02 -14.22 14.23
C ALA A 219 11.40 -12.95 13.62
N PRO A 220 12.19 -11.87 13.43
CA PRO A 220 11.69 -10.65 12.81
C PRO A 220 11.29 -10.90 11.35
N LEU A 221 10.16 -10.34 10.93
CA LEU A 221 9.72 -10.35 9.54
C LEU A 221 10.28 -9.14 8.80
N ALA A 222 10.80 -9.37 7.61
CA ALA A 222 11.32 -8.30 6.76
C ALA A 222 10.17 -7.57 6.07
N GLU A 223 9.72 -6.46 6.67
CA GLU A 223 8.72 -5.59 6.07
C GLU A 223 9.36 -4.60 5.07
N PRO A 224 8.71 -4.34 3.93
CA PRO A 224 9.20 -3.37 2.95
C PRO A 224 9.00 -1.94 3.44
N SER A 225 9.82 -1.02 2.92
CA SER A 225 9.54 0.42 3.06
C SER A 225 8.19 0.77 2.40
N ILE A 226 7.42 1.65 3.06
CA ILE A 226 6.01 2.00 2.75
C ILE A 226 5.82 2.39 1.27
N GLY A 227 6.79 3.08 0.68
CA GLY A 227 6.71 3.55 -0.72
C GLY A 227 6.96 2.47 -1.78
N THR A 228 7.61 1.36 -1.42
CA THR A 228 8.06 0.36 -2.42
C THR A 228 6.95 -0.62 -2.84
N THR A 229 5.86 -0.67 -2.08
CA THR A 229 4.71 -1.55 -2.34
C THR A 229 3.70 -0.94 -3.31
N ILE A 230 3.74 0.38 -3.53
CA ILE A 230 2.78 1.11 -4.36
C ILE A 230 3.12 0.92 -5.85
N VAL A 231 2.11 0.55 -6.65
CA VAL A 231 2.22 0.31 -8.09
C VAL A 231 1.26 1.21 -8.85
N GLN A 232 1.68 1.64 -10.05
CA GLN A 232 0.87 2.46 -10.96
C GLN A 232 0.35 3.74 -10.27
N GLY A 233 1.20 4.42 -9.50
CA GLY A 233 0.85 5.69 -8.85
C GLY A 233 -0.31 5.59 -7.86
N GLY A 234 -0.42 4.48 -7.11
CA GLY A 234 -1.46 4.31 -6.09
C GLY A 234 -2.69 3.53 -6.54
N ARG A 235 -2.79 3.14 -7.82
CA ARG A 235 -3.92 2.32 -8.30
C ARG A 235 -3.94 0.92 -7.71
N LYS A 236 -2.76 0.38 -7.38
CA LYS A 236 -2.60 -0.96 -6.81
C LYS A 236 -1.46 -0.96 -5.79
N MET A 237 -1.57 -1.83 -4.79
CA MET A 237 -0.46 -2.16 -3.89
C MET A 237 -0.05 -3.61 -4.13
N LYS A 238 1.24 -3.95 -3.99
CA LYS A 238 1.74 -5.32 -4.11
C LYS A 238 1.43 -6.12 -2.85
N THR A 239 0.90 -7.33 -3.01
CA THR A 239 0.82 -8.28 -1.90
C THR A 239 2.15 -8.96 -1.63
N ASP A 240 2.30 -9.56 -0.45
CA ASP A 240 3.51 -10.29 -0.07
C ASP A 240 3.85 -11.42 -1.04
N ALA A 241 2.85 -12.10 -1.58
CA ALA A 241 3.05 -13.15 -2.58
C ALA A 241 3.61 -12.59 -3.90
N GLN A 242 3.06 -11.46 -4.37
CA GLN A 242 3.54 -10.79 -5.59
C GLN A 242 4.95 -10.22 -5.39
N ARG A 243 5.27 -9.74 -4.19
CA ARG A 243 6.61 -9.24 -3.83
C ARG A 243 7.65 -10.36 -3.87
N LYS A 244 7.31 -11.54 -3.36
CA LYS A 244 8.17 -12.73 -3.44
C LYS A 244 8.42 -13.16 -4.89
N GLU A 245 7.38 -13.20 -5.72
CA GLU A 245 7.51 -13.54 -7.15
C GLU A 245 8.41 -12.52 -7.91
N GLU A 246 8.29 -11.23 -7.60
CA GLU A 246 9.17 -10.21 -8.18
C GLU A 246 10.61 -10.31 -7.66
N ALA A 247 10.80 -10.61 -6.38
CA ALA A 247 12.12 -10.84 -5.81
C ALA A 247 12.80 -12.07 -6.45
N GLU A 248 12.07 -13.17 -6.64
CA GLU A 248 12.54 -14.36 -7.36
C GLU A 248 12.90 -14.04 -8.81
N ARG A 249 12.09 -13.22 -9.49
CA ARG A 249 12.40 -12.74 -10.85
C ARG A 249 13.68 -11.90 -10.87
N ARG A 250 13.83 -10.96 -9.92
CA ARG A 250 15.01 -10.11 -9.81
C ARG A 250 16.25 -10.95 -9.52
N GLU A 251 16.17 -11.88 -8.57
CA GLU A 251 17.26 -12.80 -8.23
C GLU A 251 17.68 -13.60 -9.47
N TYR A 252 16.73 -14.11 -10.26
CA TYR A 252 17.05 -14.78 -11.51
C TYR A 252 17.75 -13.86 -12.54
N GLU A 253 17.26 -12.63 -12.70
CA GLU A 253 17.85 -11.65 -13.61
C GLU A 253 19.28 -11.26 -13.16
N GLU A 254 19.52 -11.18 -11.85
CA GLU A 254 20.83 -10.91 -11.25
C GLU A 254 21.79 -12.11 -11.35
N THR A 255 21.31 -13.34 -11.11
CA THR A 255 22.16 -14.54 -11.20
C THR A 255 22.57 -14.86 -12.63
N ASN A 256 21.66 -14.62 -13.59
CA ASN A 256 21.87 -14.96 -14.99
C ASN A 256 22.22 -13.75 -15.86
N PHE A 257 22.32 -12.56 -15.26
CA PHE A 257 22.62 -11.27 -15.92
C PHE A 257 21.83 -11.03 -17.21
N THR A 258 20.60 -11.54 -17.29
CA THR A 258 19.74 -11.48 -18.48
C THR A 258 18.33 -11.06 -18.08
N ARG A 259 17.77 -10.07 -18.79
CA ARG A 259 16.42 -9.57 -18.50
C ARG A 259 15.37 -10.52 -19.05
N LEU A 260 14.38 -10.88 -18.24
CA LEU A 260 13.23 -11.62 -18.75
C LEU A 260 12.38 -10.72 -19.66
N PRO A 261 11.84 -11.27 -20.76
CA PRO A 261 10.86 -10.55 -21.56
C PRO A 261 9.64 -10.19 -20.69
N LYS A 262 8.90 -9.15 -21.11
CA LYS A 262 7.61 -8.82 -20.49
C LYS A 262 6.66 -10.01 -20.64
N GLU A 263 5.75 -10.19 -19.65
CA GLU A 263 4.78 -11.29 -19.65
C GLU A 263 4.08 -11.42 -21.01
N SER A 264 4.05 -12.65 -21.56
CA SER A 264 3.40 -12.93 -22.83
C SER A 264 1.91 -12.65 -22.76
N LYS A 265 1.27 -12.38 -23.92
CA LYS A 265 -0.20 -12.26 -24.00
C LYS A 265 -0.90 -13.50 -23.44
N LYS A 266 -0.29 -14.68 -23.62
CA LYS A 266 -0.80 -15.95 -23.07
C LYS A 266 -0.72 -15.97 -21.55
N ASP A 267 0.41 -15.58 -20.98
CA ASP A 267 0.63 -15.59 -19.52
C ASP A 267 -0.26 -14.56 -18.83
N ARG A 268 -0.39 -13.36 -19.43
CA ARG A 268 -1.31 -12.33 -18.96
C ARG A 268 -2.76 -12.79 -18.98
N ALA A 269 -3.18 -13.48 -20.05
CA ALA A 269 -4.52 -14.05 -20.12
C ALA A 269 -4.73 -15.16 -19.09
N GLN A 270 -3.72 -15.99 -18.82
CA GLN A 270 -3.78 -17.02 -17.79
C GLN A 270 -3.87 -16.41 -16.38
N LYS A 271 -3.07 -15.37 -16.09
CA LYS A 271 -3.10 -14.62 -14.82
C LYS A 271 -4.45 -13.93 -14.61
N ALA A 272 -5.00 -13.30 -15.65
CA ALA A 272 -6.34 -12.71 -15.62
C ALA A 272 -7.44 -13.76 -15.40
N LYS A 273 -7.35 -14.93 -16.05
CA LYS A 273 -8.28 -16.05 -15.81
C LYS A 273 -8.16 -16.59 -14.40
N GLN A 274 -6.95 -16.71 -13.85
CA GLN A 274 -6.75 -17.17 -12.49
C GLN A 274 -7.33 -16.18 -11.49
N ALA A 275 -7.06 -14.89 -11.66
CA ALA A 275 -7.64 -13.82 -10.85
C ALA A 275 -9.17 -13.81 -10.92
N GLY A 276 -9.75 -13.98 -12.11
CA GLY A 276 -11.21 -14.02 -12.30
C GLY A 276 -11.90 -15.30 -11.81
N ARG A 277 -11.16 -16.42 -11.70
CA ARG A 277 -11.67 -17.68 -11.13
C ARG A 277 -11.46 -17.77 -9.62
N SER A 278 -10.50 -17.03 -9.09
CA SER A 278 -10.27 -16.95 -7.66
C SER A 278 -11.21 -15.92 -7.04
N ASN A 279 -11.96 -16.30 -6.00
CA ASN A 279 -12.61 -15.34 -5.11
C ASN A 279 -11.60 -14.68 -4.15
N ARG A 280 -10.36 -14.45 -4.60
CA ARG A 280 -9.35 -13.73 -3.82
C ARG A 280 -9.55 -12.24 -4.07
N MET A 281 -9.76 -11.49 -3.01
CA MET A 281 -9.87 -10.04 -3.07
C MET A 281 -8.57 -9.45 -2.57
N GLN A 282 -8.05 -8.45 -3.27
CA GLN A 282 -6.86 -7.73 -2.85
C GLN A 282 -7.30 -6.38 -2.30
N PHE A 283 -7.02 -6.12 -1.03
CA PHE A 283 -7.40 -4.87 -0.38
C PHE A 283 -6.27 -4.42 0.54
N GLY A 284 -5.88 -3.15 0.46
CA GLY A 284 -4.86 -2.59 1.35
C GLY A 284 -3.44 -3.16 1.17
N GLY A 285 -3.17 -3.95 0.13
CA GLY A 285 -1.91 -4.69 -0.01
C GLY A 285 -1.94 -6.09 0.62
N GLU A 286 -3.05 -6.47 1.25
CA GLU A 286 -3.28 -7.80 1.80
C GLU A 286 -4.17 -8.65 0.88
N ASP A 287 -3.96 -9.97 0.93
CA ASP A 287 -4.73 -10.96 0.17
C ASP A 287 -5.88 -11.50 1.04
N TRP A 288 -7.10 -11.06 0.75
CA TRP A 288 -8.31 -11.56 1.40
C TRP A 288 -8.80 -12.83 0.69
N HIS A 289 -8.77 -13.93 1.42
CA HIS A 289 -9.19 -15.23 0.95
C HIS A 289 -10.63 -15.56 1.34
N ASN A 290 -11.34 -16.28 0.47
CA ASN A 290 -12.61 -16.89 0.83
C ASN A 290 -12.37 -18.02 1.86
N LEU A 291 -13.18 -18.05 2.91
CA LEU A 291 -13.09 -18.97 4.04
C LEU A 291 -13.32 -20.44 3.64
N GLY A 292 -13.99 -20.73 2.52
CA GLY A 292 -14.32 -22.12 2.12
C GLY A 292 -13.11 -23.03 1.90
N GLU A 293 -12.25 -22.71 0.93
CA GLU A 293 -11.16 -23.63 0.53
C GLU A 293 -9.97 -23.62 1.50
N GLY A 294 -9.77 -22.50 2.20
CA GLY A 294 -8.71 -22.36 3.21
C GLY A 294 -8.99 -23.18 4.47
N VAL A 295 -10.23 -23.13 4.97
CA VAL A 295 -10.62 -23.78 6.23
C VAL A 295 -10.61 -25.30 6.13
N ASP A 296 -11.08 -25.87 5.03
CA ASP A 296 -11.05 -27.33 4.82
C ASP A 296 -9.61 -27.89 4.86
N ARG A 297 -8.63 -27.11 4.37
CA ARG A 297 -7.21 -27.49 4.45
C ARG A 297 -6.69 -27.42 5.89
N ILE A 298 -7.04 -26.39 6.64
CA ILE A 298 -6.68 -26.26 8.07
C ILE A 298 -7.26 -27.44 8.84
N ASP A 299 -8.52 -27.78 8.59
CA ASP A 299 -9.19 -28.92 9.24
C ASP A 299 -8.49 -30.24 8.89
N ARG A 300 -8.13 -30.47 7.62
CA ARG A 300 -7.34 -31.66 7.23
C ARG A 300 -5.97 -31.71 7.89
N LEU A 301 -5.23 -30.59 7.92
CA LEU A 301 -3.89 -30.52 8.52
C LEU A 301 -3.93 -30.74 10.03
N THR A 302 -4.92 -30.17 10.72
CA THR A 302 -5.11 -30.32 12.17
C THR A 302 -5.61 -31.71 12.56
N LYS A 303 -6.45 -32.35 11.72
CA LYS A 303 -6.93 -33.74 11.91
C LYS A 303 -5.85 -34.78 11.59
N ALA A 304 -5.05 -34.58 10.55
CA ALA A 304 -3.94 -35.49 10.21
C ALA A 304 -2.91 -35.60 11.35
N LYS A 305 -2.66 -34.50 12.07
CA LYS A 305 -1.82 -34.52 13.28
C LYS A 305 -2.40 -35.39 14.42
N LYS A 306 -3.70 -35.72 14.38
CA LYS A 306 -4.44 -36.44 15.43
C LYS A 306 -4.86 -37.87 15.06
N SER A 307 -4.76 -38.30 13.80
CA SER A 307 -5.40 -39.53 13.32
C SER A 307 -4.41 -40.55 12.74
N GLY A 308 -4.10 -41.55 13.55
CA GLY A 308 -3.68 -42.86 13.07
C GLY A 308 -4.28 -43.89 14.02
N GLY A 309 -5.31 -44.62 13.59
CA GLY A 309 -5.98 -45.66 14.39
C GLY A 309 -5.19 -46.97 14.49
N ASN A 310 -3.97 -47.02 13.94
CA ASN A 310 -3.14 -48.21 13.98
C ASN A 310 -2.42 -48.34 15.33
N VAL A 311 -2.21 -49.56 15.80
CA VAL A 311 -1.46 -49.87 17.03
C VAL A 311 -0.08 -49.18 17.06
N ARG A 312 0.57 -49.06 15.89
CA ARG A 312 1.81 -48.27 15.73
C ARG A 312 1.62 -46.78 16.03
N ALA A 313 0.54 -46.18 15.53
CA ALA A 313 0.22 -44.79 15.82
C ALA A 313 -0.22 -44.55 17.27
N LEU A 314 -0.84 -45.54 17.94
CA LEU A 314 -1.06 -45.49 19.39
C LEU A 314 0.26 -45.59 20.18
N LEU A 315 1.18 -46.46 19.75
CA LEU A 315 2.51 -46.58 20.35
C LEU A 315 3.31 -45.28 20.16
N ASP A 316 3.27 -44.69 18.97
CA ASP A 316 3.92 -43.42 18.67
C ASP A 316 3.28 -42.26 19.45
N LYS A 317 1.96 -42.28 19.66
CA LYS A 317 1.23 -41.30 20.48
C LYS A 317 1.58 -41.45 21.97
N SER A 318 1.75 -42.68 22.45
CA SER A 318 2.23 -42.98 23.81
C SER A 318 3.67 -42.50 24.00
N ARG A 319 4.56 -42.82 23.05
CA ARG A 319 5.97 -42.36 23.06
C ARG A 319 6.11 -40.84 22.98
N LYS A 320 5.23 -40.15 22.23
CA LYS A 320 5.19 -38.68 22.16
C LYS A 320 4.59 -38.03 23.42
N ARG A 321 3.90 -38.78 24.27
CA ARG A 321 3.37 -38.36 25.58
C ARG A 321 4.24 -38.93 26.71
N GLY A 322 5.54 -38.64 26.64
CA GLY A 322 6.49 -39.04 27.69
C GLY A 322 6.18 -38.38 29.04
N ILE A 323 6.79 -38.93 30.09
CA ILE A 323 6.59 -38.63 31.52
C ILE A 323 6.81 -37.16 31.91
N ASP A 324 7.49 -36.37 31.09
CA ASP A 324 7.86 -34.98 31.40
C ASP A 324 6.85 -33.92 30.94
N THR A 325 5.63 -34.30 30.54
CA THR A 325 4.56 -33.32 30.36
C THR A 325 4.08 -32.83 31.74
N THR A 326 4.40 -31.58 32.09
CA THR A 326 4.01 -30.84 33.30
C THR A 326 2.51 -30.66 33.52
N ASP A 327 1.68 -31.34 32.75
CA ASP A 327 0.24 -31.47 32.97
C ASP A 327 -0.08 -32.97 33.00
N GLY A 328 0.09 -33.57 34.18
CA GLY A 328 -0.33 -34.96 34.45
C GLY A 328 -1.83 -35.14 34.19
N PRO A 329 -2.32 -36.39 34.09
CA PRO A 329 -3.71 -36.64 33.71
C PRO A 329 -4.68 -36.11 34.78
N ARG A 330 -5.13 -34.86 34.60
CA ARG A 330 -6.25 -34.29 35.34
C ARG A 330 -7.53 -34.94 34.83
N GLY A 331 -8.08 -35.84 35.64
CA GLY A 331 -9.52 -36.06 35.69
C GLY A 331 -10.15 -36.90 34.58
N SER A 332 -9.66 -38.11 34.30
CA SER A 332 -10.58 -39.18 33.89
C SER A 332 -10.34 -40.41 34.76
N GLY A 333 -11.29 -40.66 35.66
CA GLY A 333 -11.30 -41.76 36.61
C GLY A 333 -11.57 -43.11 35.94
N MET A 334 -10.72 -43.53 35.00
CA MET A 334 -10.78 -44.87 34.43
C MET A 334 -9.42 -45.28 33.88
N GLY A 335 -8.62 -45.98 34.69
CA GLY A 335 -7.46 -46.72 34.18
C GLY A 335 -6.30 -46.78 35.16
N GLY A 336 -6.33 -47.74 36.09
CA GLY A 336 -5.21 -48.03 36.99
C GLY A 336 -3.89 -48.13 36.24
N GLY A 337 -2.99 -47.21 36.58
CA GLY A 337 -1.67 -47.09 35.99
C GLY A 337 -0.86 -48.36 36.22
N MET A 338 0.15 -48.57 35.37
CA MET A 338 1.02 -49.75 35.42
C MET A 338 1.61 -49.98 36.83
N GLY A 339 1.85 -48.89 37.59
CA GLY A 339 2.31 -48.94 38.98
C GLY A 339 1.30 -49.55 39.96
N ASP A 340 0.00 -49.31 39.80
CA ASP A 340 -1.02 -49.92 40.67
C ASP A 340 -1.14 -51.42 40.48
N ARG A 341 -0.89 -51.91 39.25
CA ARG A 341 -0.90 -53.34 38.93
C ARG A 341 0.32 -54.03 39.53
N PHE A 342 1.47 -53.36 39.49
CA PHE A 342 2.68 -53.82 40.16
C PHE A 342 2.48 -53.83 41.68
N ASN A 343 2.00 -52.75 42.27
CA ASN A 343 1.74 -52.65 43.72
C ASN A 343 0.69 -53.67 44.19
N LYS A 344 -0.36 -53.92 43.41
CA LYS A 344 -1.33 -55.00 43.70
C LYS A 344 -0.68 -56.38 43.66
N ARG A 345 0.21 -56.64 42.69
CA ARG A 345 0.92 -57.92 42.58
C ARG A 345 1.94 -58.11 43.70
N VAL A 346 2.66 -57.05 44.08
CA VAL A 346 3.54 -57.04 45.27
C VAL A 346 2.74 -57.30 46.52
N LYS A 347 1.60 -56.62 46.73
CA LYS A 347 0.73 -56.84 47.89
C LYS A 347 0.17 -58.26 47.96
N VAL A 348 -0.16 -58.88 46.83
CA VAL A 348 -0.62 -60.28 46.78
C VAL A 348 0.54 -61.25 47.06
N MET A 349 1.76 -60.94 46.62
CA MET A 349 2.97 -61.71 46.92
C MET A 349 3.36 -61.62 48.39
N GLU A 350 3.33 -60.42 48.99
CA GLU A 350 3.58 -60.20 50.41
C GLU A 350 2.47 -60.77 51.30
N GLY A 351 1.22 -60.75 50.82
CA GLY A 351 0.06 -61.20 51.57
C GLY A 351 0.00 -62.70 51.87
N GLY A 352 0.84 -63.51 51.20
CA GLY A 352 0.90 -64.97 51.35
C GLY A 352 -0.40 -65.69 50.99
N ARG A 353 -0.32 -66.99 50.69
CA ARG A 353 -1.55 -67.81 50.52
C ARG A 353 -2.22 -67.98 51.88
N ARG A 354 -3.39 -67.36 52.07
CA ARG A 354 -4.15 -67.44 53.33
C ARG A 354 -4.89 -68.76 53.55
N ASP A 355 -5.11 -69.55 52.51
CA ASP A 355 -5.69 -70.89 52.62
C ASP A 355 -4.83 -71.93 51.91
N ARG A 356 -4.37 -72.94 52.66
CA ARG A 356 -3.96 -74.23 52.10
C ARG A 356 -5.25 -75.06 51.99
N GLY A 357 -5.59 -75.47 50.76
CA GLY A 357 -6.85 -76.11 50.44
C GLY A 357 -7.25 -77.22 51.42
N LYS A 358 -8.54 -77.27 51.75
CA LYS A 358 -9.13 -78.43 52.42
C LYS A 358 -8.98 -79.63 51.50
N ASN A 359 -8.19 -80.62 51.92
CA ASN A 359 -8.13 -81.94 51.31
C ASN A 359 -9.54 -82.50 51.15
N ARG A 360 -9.96 -82.72 49.90
CA ARG A 360 -10.90 -83.77 49.51
C ARG A 360 -10.53 -84.27 48.12
#